data_AF-A0AAN8I3E9-F1
#
_entry.id   AF-A0AAN8I3E9-F1
#
_cell.length_a   1.000
_cell.length_b   1.000
_cell.length_c   1.000
_cell.angle_alpha   90.00
_cell.angle_beta   90.00
_cell.angle_gamma   90.00
#
_symmetry.space_group_name_H-M   'P 1'
#
loop_
_entity.id
_entity.type
_entity.pdbx_description
1 polymer ?
#
loop_
_entity_poly.entity_id
_entity_poly.type
_entity_poly.pdbx_seq_one_letter_code
_entity_poly.pdbx_strand_id
1 'polypeptide(L)'
;MAAVFQQQSPMARIYFESLAPGVTAMTLTSFGDSLASPLTSNDSQVQVHVHRYGESAPDVDNPVMYSISMMASRQEVLCGSRMVLDVSEHGIIGRGLSIRNGEGAILGSGVIGWNA
;
A
#
# COMPACT_ATOMS: atom_id res chain seq x y z
N MET A 1 3.34 -9.06 -14.04
CA MET A 1 3.83 -9.79 -12.84
C MET A 1 3.40 -8.96 -11.64
N ALA A 2 2.60 -9.52 -10.73
CA ALA A 2 1.91 -8.75 -9.70
C ALA A 2 2.34 -9.18 -8.29
N ALA A 3 2.73 -8.22 -7.46
CA ALA A 3 2.94 -8.43 -6.03
C ALA A 3 1.63 -8.11 -5.30
N VAL A 4 1.20 -8.99 -4.39
CA VAL A 4 -0.01 -8.77 -3.62
C VAL A 4 0.36 -8.51 -2.19
N PHE A 5 -0.01 -7.32 -1.73
CA PHE A 5 -0.09 -7.06 -0.32
C PHE A 5 -1.43 -7.59 0.20
N GLN A 6 -1.38 -8.68 0.94
CA GLN A 6 -2.51 -9.21 1.69
C GLN A 6 -2.25 -9.01 3.18
N GLN A 7 -2.62 -7.85 3.70
CA GLN A 7 -2.77 -7.72 5.14
C GLN A 7 -4.13 -8.30 5.57
N GLN A 8 -4.14 -9.00 6.69
CA GLN A 8 -5.33 -9.27 7.49
C GLN A 8 -5.86 -7.98 8.14
N SER A 9 -6.22 -6.98 7.32
CA SER A 9 -7.19 -5.98 7.73
C SER A 9 -8.43 -6.28 6.90
N PRO A 10 -9.62 -6.50 7.51
CA PRO A 10 -10.85 -6.78 6.79
C PRO A 10 -11.33 -5.63 5.88
N MET A 11 -10.52 -4.57 5.73
CA MET A 11 -10.92 -3.27 5.23
C MET A 11 -10.27 -2.84 3.90
N ALA A 12 -9.15 -3.45 3.46
CA ALA A 12 -8.55 -3.15 2.15
C ALA A 12 -7.51 -4.17 1.67
N ARG A 13 -7.21 -4.16 0.37
CA ARG A 13 -6.10 -4.88 -0.28
C ARG A 13 -5.38 -3.97 -1.26
N ILE A 14 -4.06 -4.13 -1.34
CA ILE A 14 -3.22 -3.39 -2.29
C ILE A 14 -2.55 -4.37 -3.24
N TYR A 15 -2.65 -4.08 -4.53
CA TYR A 15 -1.99 -4.80 -5.61
C TYR A 15 -0.92 -3.91 -6.21
N PHE A 16 0.21 -4.50 -6.55
CA PHE A 16 1.24 -3.85 -7.33
C PHE A 16 1.48 -4.66 -8.60
N GLU A 17 1.56 -4.00 -9.75
CA GLU A 17 1.82 -4.66 -11.02
C GLU A 17 2.89 -3.91 -11.81
N SER A 18 3.88 -4.64 -12.33
CA SER A 18 4.82 -4.05 -13.27
C SER A 18 4.17 -3.94 -14.65
N LEU A 19 3.97 -2.71 -15.11
CA LEU A 19 3.45 -2.40 -16.45
C LEU A 19 4.56 -2.35 -17.50
N ALA A 20 5.73 -1.88 -17.09
CA ALA A 20 6.95 -1.82 -17.89
C ALA A 20 8.17 -1.83 -16.95
N PRO A 21 9.41 -2.00 -17.46
CA PRO A 21 10.61 -1.87 -16.64
C PRO A 21 10.64 -0.52 -15.90
N GLY A 22 10.65 -0.57 -14.56
CA GLY A 22 10.64 0.62 -13.71
C GLY A 22 9.30 1.37 -13.64
N VAL A 23 8.22 0.82 -14.18
CA VAL A 23 6.86 1.37 -14.08
C VAL A 23 5.99 0.37 -13.34
N THR A 24 5.59 0.75 -12.13
CA THR A 24 4.70 -0.04 -11.28
C THR A 24 3.37 0.67 -11.12
N ALA A 25 2.29 -0.04 -11.47
CA ALA A 25 0.93 0.28 -11.10
C ALA A 25 0.69 -0.15 -9.64
N MET A 26 -0.08 0.64 -8.90
CA MET A 26 -0.65 0.24 -7.62
C MET A 26 -2.17 0.29 -7.72
N THR A 27 -2.87 -0.68 -7.13
CA THR A 27 -4.33 -0.66 -7.02
C THR A 27 -4.71 -0.90 -5.57
N LEU A 28 -5.40 0.06 -4.96
CA LEU A 28 -6.03 -0.10 -3.65
C LEU A 28 -7.50 -0.49 -3.86
N THR A 29 -7.93 -1.57 -3.21
CA THR A 29 -9.33 -2.01 -3.16
C THR A 29 -9.76 -2.01 -1.71
N SER A 30 -10.67 -1.12 -1.32
CA SER A 30 -11.26 -1.14 0.02
C SER A 30 -12.40 -2.17 0.11
N PHE A 31 -12.52 -2.80 1.28
CA PHE A 31 -13.58 -3.74 1.62
C PHE A 31 -14.37 -3.17 2.82
N GLY A 32 -15.70 -3.35 2.79
CA GLY A 32 -16.59 -2.88 3.85
C GLY A 32 -17.46 -1.72 3.38
N ASP A 33 -18.76 -1.82 3.68
CA ASP A 33 -19.80 -0.86 3.31
C ASP A 33 -20.07 0.20 4.40
N SER A 34 -19.19 0.28 5.39
CA SER A 34 -19.40 1.20 6.51
C SER A 34 -19.02 2.61 6.08
N LEU A 35 -20.02 3.47 5.89
CA LEU A 35 -19.89 4.92 5.63
C LEU A 35 -18.98 5.66 6.64
N ALA A 36 -18.61 5.02 7.76
CA ALA A 36 -17.69 5.53 8.78
C ALA A 36 -16.22 5.10 8.58
N SER A 37 -15.90 4.28 7.57
CA SER A 37 -14.52 3.90 7.31
C SER A 37 -13.80 5.04 6.57
N PRO A 38 -12.65 5.53 7.08
CA PRO A 38 -11.83 6.51 6.37
C PRO A 38 -11.30 5.98 5.02
N LEU A 39 -11.43 4.68 4.75
CA LEU A 39 -11.10 4.04 3.46
C LEU A 39 -12.27 4.04 2.46
N THR A 40 -13.46 4.52 2.83
CA THR A 40 -14.67 4.45 2.00
C THR A 40 -15.38 5.80 1.84
N SER A 41 -14.99 6.84 2.58
CA SER A 41 -15.50 8.18 2.31
C SER A 41 -14.84 8.70 1.03
N ASN A 42 -15.64 9.09 0.04
CA ASN A 42 -15.18 9.49 -1.30
C ASN A 42 -14.14 10.62 -1.33
N ASP A 43 -13.94 11.35 -0.22
CA ASP A 43 -13.01 12.48 -0.11
C ASP A 43 -11.85 12.26 0.89
N SER A 44 -11.67 11.04 1.43
CA SER A 44 -10.56 10.80 2.35
C SER A 44 -9.26 10.59 1.59
N GLN A 45 -8.30 11.49 1.79
CA GLN A 45 -6.92 11.27 1.35
C GLN A 45 -6.26 10.24 2.26
N VAL A 46 -5.64 9.25 1.64
CA VAL A 46 -4.84 8.23 2.32
C VAL A 46 -3.40 8.26 1.82
N GLN A 47 -2.49 7.87 2.70
CA GLN A 47 -1.08 7.72 2.37
C GLN A 47 -0.69 6.25 2.51
N VAL A 48 -0.09 5.71 1.46
CA VAL A 48 0.51 4.38 1.45
C VAL A 48 2.01 4.55 1.61
N HIS A 49 2.55 4.00 2.69
CA HIS A 49 3.98 4.01 2.99
C HIS A 49 4.57 2.63 2.80
N VAL A 50 5.62 2.52 2.00
CA VAL A 50 6.48 1.33 1.92
C VAL A 50 7.69 1.58 2.81
N HIS A 51 7.93 0.67 3.73
CA HIS A 51 8.96 0.75 4.75
C HIS A 51 10.16 -0.13 4.41
N ARG A 52 11.35 0.21 4.90
CA ARG A 52 12.58 -0.54 4.62
C ARG A 52 12.54 -1.97 5.16
N TYR A 53 11.91 -2.19 6.31
CA TYR A 53 11.85 -3.50 6.95
C TYR A 53 10.43 -4.07 6.95
N GLY A 54 10.32 -5.39 6.73
CA GLY A 54 9.07 -6.14 6.75
C GLY A 54 8.67 -6.53 8.16
N GLU A 55 8.16 -5.57 8.92
CA GLU A 55 7.69 -5.79 10.29
C GLU A 55 6.16 -5.79 10.36
N SER A 56 5.61 -6.61 11.25
CA SER A 56 4.16 -6.77 11.43
C SER A 56 3.49 -5.56 12.08
N ALA A 57 4.27 -4.76 12.81
CA ALA A 57 3.85 -3.49 13.38
C ALA A 57 4.60 -2.33 12.71
N PRO A 58 3.93 -1.20 12.47
CA PRO A 58 4.56 -0.02 11.91
C PRO A 58 5.42 0.63 13.00
N ASP A 59 6.70 0.26 13.05
CA ASP A 59 7.69 0.92 13.89
C ASP A 59 7.93 2.35 13.39
N VAL A 60 7.95 3.31 14.33
CA VAL A 60 8.21 4.73 14.05
C VAL A 60 9.63 4.93 13.53
N ASP A 61 10.54 4.02 13.88
CA ASP A 61 11.93 4.02 13.45
C ASP A 61 12.16 3.31 12.11
N ASN A 62 11.14 2.67 11.53
CA ASN A 62 11.25 1.95 10.26
C ASN A 62 11.19 2.93 9.06
N PRO A 63 12.32 3.19 8.36
CA PRO A 63 12.40 4.26 7.37
C PRO A 63 11.44 4.05 6.20
N VAL A 64 10.76 5.11 5.79
CA VAL A 64 9.87 5.11 4.62
C VAL A 64 10.70 5.24 3.34
N MET A 65 10.62 4.23 2.47
CA MET A 65 11.24 4.23 1.14
C MET A 65 10.37 4.93 0.10
N TYR A 66 9.06 4.70 0.17
CA TYR A 66 8.09 5.27 -0.75
C TYR A 66 6.87 5.77 0.01
N SER A 67 6.41 6.97 -0.30
CA SER A 67 5.16 7.54 0.21
C SER A 67 4.28 7.97 -0.96
N ILE A 68 3.07 7.42 -1.00
CA ILE A 68 2.14 7.59 -2.12
C ILE A 68 0.82 8.08 -1.56
N SER A 69 0.47 9.32 -1.90
CA SER A 69 -0.82 9.89 -1.56
C SER A 69 -1.85 9.52 -2.62
N MET A 70 -3.02 9.07 -2.18
CA MET A 70 -4.13 8.74 -3.06
C MET A 70 -5.47 9.08 -2.41
N MET A 71 -6.49 9.27 -3.24
CA MET A 71 -7.86 9.38 -2.76
C MET A 71 -8.39 7.97 -2.46
N ALA A 72 -9.05 7.80 -1.33
CA ALA A 72 -9.80 6.58 -1.00
C ALA A 72 -11.10 6.52 -1.82
N SER A 73 -11.00 6.52 -3.15
CA SER A 73 -12.13 6.21 -4.03
C SER A 73 -12.25 4.70 -4.20
N ARG A 74 -13.47 4.21 -4.43
CA ARG A 74 -13.82 2.77 -4.48
C ARG A 74 -13.08 1.94 -5.55
N GLN A 75 -12.29 2.55 -6.43
CA GLN A 75 -11.60 1.81 -7.49
C GLN A 75 -10.40 2.57 -8.05
N GLU A 76 -9.27 1.85 -8.06
CA GLU A 76 -8.09 2.04 -8.92
C GLU A 76 -7.45 3.43 -8.95
N VAL A 77 -6.28 3.53 -8.31
CA VAL A 77 -5.41 4.71 -8.44
C VAL A 77 -4.08 4.29 -9.03
N LEU A 78 -3.95 4.44 -10.35
CA LEU A 78 -2.71 4.18 -11.08
C LEU A 78 -1.65 5.25 -10.73
N CYS A 79 -0.88 5.03 -9.67
CA CYS A 79 0.33 5.81 -9.44
C CYS A 79 1.49 5.18 -10.21
N GLY A 80 1.85 5.78 -11.35
CA GLY A 80 3.06 5.44 -12.11
C GLY A 80 4.31 5.75 -11.28
N SER A 81 4.69 4.81 -10.43
CA SER A 81 5.77 4.95 -9.46
C SER A 81 6.96 4.13 -9.92
N ARG A 82 8.17 4.66 -9.70
CA ARG A 82 9.44 3.95 -9.96
C ARG A 82 9.74 2.91 -8.87
N MET A 83 8.74 2.15 -8.44
CA MET A 83 8.93 1.05 -7.51
C MET A 83 9.37 -0.19 -8.27
N VAL A 84 10.31 -0.94 -7.69
CA VAL A 84 10.82 -2.18 -8.26
C VAL A 84 10.14 -3.37 -7.57
N LEU A 85 9.51 -4.24 -8.34
CA LEU A 85 8.81 -5.43 -7.84
C LEU A 85 9.73 -6.64 -7.76
N ASP A 86 10.75 -6.56 -6.91
CA ASP A 86 11.67 -7.67 -6.63
C ASP A 86 12.08 -7.68 -5.14
N VAL A 87 12.99 -8.59 -4.78
CA VAL A 87 13.57 -8.74 -3.43
C VAL A 87 14.92 -8.03 -3.27
N SER A 88 15.29 -7.15 -4.21
CA SER A 88 16.57 -6.42 -4.15
C SER A 88 16.57 -5.37 -3.04
N GLU A 89 17.72 -4.69 -2.86
CA GLU A 89 17.81 -3.55 -1.93
C GLU A 89 16.78 -2.45 -2.23
N HIS A 90 16.47 -2.26 -3.51
CA HIS A 90 15.50 -1.27 -4.00
C HIS A 90 14.11 -1.87 -4.24
N GLY A 91 13.99 -3.19 -4.05
CA GLY A 91 12.77 -3.95 -4.23
C GLY A 91 11.80 -3.80 -3.06
N ILE A 92 10.50 -3.86 -3.39
CA ILE A 92 9.43 -3.76 -2.40
C ILE A 92 8.94 -5.12 -1.88
N ILE A 93 9.35 -6.26 -2.46
CA ILE A 93 8.93 -7.58 -1.98
C ILE A 93 9.59 -7.88 -0.63
N GLY A 94 8.82 -8.33 0.35
CA GLY A 94 9.27 -8.58 1.73
C GLY A 94 9.38 -7.31 2.60
N ARG A 95 9.01 -6.14 2.06
CA ARG A 95 9.02 -4.87 2.77
C ARG A 95 7.72 -4.62 3.53
N GLY A 96 7.80 -3.78 4.55
CA GLY A 96 6.62 -3.35 5.30
C GLY A 96 5.79 -2.37 4.49
N LEU A 97 4.48 -2.37 4.69
CA LEU A 97 3.56 -1.40 4.12
C LEU A 97 2.65 -0.89 5.23
N SER A 98 2.33 0.41 5.22
CA SER A 98 1.25 0.95 6.04
C SER A 98 0.33 1.86 5.22
N ILE A 99 -0.95 1.85 5.56
CA ILE A 99 -1.98 2.75 5.05
C ILE A 99 -2.32 3.72 6.17
N ARG A 100 -2.31 5.01 5.88
CA ARG A 100 -2.55 6.08 6.84
C ARG A 100 -3.65 7.02 6.35
N ASN A 101 -4.41 7.62 7.27
CA ASN A 101 -5.31 8.72 6.94
C ASN A 101 -4.53 10.05 6.80
N GLY A 102 -5.21 11.13 6.39
CA GLY A 102 -4.62 12.47 6.30
C GLY A 102 -4.09 13.05 7.62
N GLU A 103 -4.50 12.51 8.77
CA GLU A 103 -4.02 12.90 10.11
C GLU A 103 -2.78 12.10 10.53
N GLY A 104 -2.35 11.10 9.74
CA GLY A 104 -1.20 10.25 10.00
C GLY A 104 -1.50 8.99 10.82
N ALA A 105 -2.77 8.76 11.21
CA ALA A 105 -3.18 7.56 11.91
C ALA A 105 -3.16 6.34 10.99
N ILE A 106 -2.69 5.21 11.51
CA ILE A 106 -2.50 3.98 10.74
C ILE A 106 -3.81 3.19 10.67
N LEU A 107 -4.29 2.99 9.45
CA LEU A 107 -5.51 2.26 9.11
C LEU A 107 -5.23 0.78 8.86
N GLY A 108 -3.99 0.45 8.49
CA GLY A 108 -3.50 -0.91 8.32
C GLY A 108 -2.00 -0.96 8.10
N SER A 109 -1.36 -2.07 8.48
CA SER A 109 0.04 -2.38 8.20
C SER A 109 0.28 -3.86 7.93
N GLY A 110 1.26 -4.21 7.10
CA GLY A 110 1.63 -5.60 6.86
C GLY A 110 2.92 -5.72 6.05
N VAL A 111 3.13 -6.89 5.45
CA VAL A 111 4.28 -7.16 4.58
C VAL A 111 3.83 -7.40 3.13
N ILE A 112 4.58 -6.83 2.18
CA ILE A 112 4.35 -7.01 0.75
C ILE A 112 4.82 -8.41 0.34
N GLY A 113 3.88 -9.25 -0.06
CA GLY A 113 4.12 -10.62 -0.47
C GLY A 113 4.22 -10.78 -1.98
N TRP A 114 4.77 -11.92 -2.39
CA TRP A 114 4.67 -12.40 -3.76
C TRP A 114 3.33 -13.11 -3.97
N ASN A 115 2.64 -12.85 -5.08
CA ASN A 115 1.50 -13.65 -5.50
C ASN A 115 1.85 -14.43 -6.77
N ALA A 116 1.68 -15.75 -6.71
CA ALA A 116 1.95 -16.67 -7.81
C ALA A 116 0.70 -16.88 -8.65
#